data_AF-A0A2I7H019-F1
#
_entry.id   AF-A0A2I7H019-F1
#
_cell.length_a   1.000
_cell.length_b   1.000
_cell.length_c   1.000
_cell.angle_alpha   90.00
_cell.angle_beta   90.00
_cell.angle_gamma   90.00
#
_symmetry.space_group_name_H-M   'P 1'
#
loop_
_entity.id
_entity.type
_entity.pdbx_description
1 polymer ?
#
loop_
_entity_poly.entity_id
_entity_poly.type
_entity_poly.pdbx_seq_one_letter_code
_entity_poly.pdbx_strand_id
1 'polypeptide(L)' 'MDAIRTAEYARALYSAHGDKAEAEVAQKMRRCQEVGKTAEAEDWKSVRQMILSLRGPNQS' A
#
# COMPACT_ATOMS: atom_id res chain seq x y z
N MET A 1 6.74 3.44 -9.52
CA MET A 1 7.69 2.64 -8.72
C MET A 1 7.89 1.25 -9.34
N ASP A 2 9.07 0.63 -9.17
CA ASP A 2 9.31 -0.76 -9.60
C ASP A 2 8.62 -1.78 -8.71
N ALA A 3 8.11 -2.87 -9.30
CA ALA A 3 7.34 -3.90 -8.61
C ALA A 3 8.07 -4.55 -7.41
N ILE A 4 9.39 -4.77 -7.54
CA ILE A 4 10.21 -5.32 -6.46
C ILE A 4 10.24 -4.37 -5.27
N ARG A 5 10.51 -3.08 -5.51
CA ARG A 5 10.54 -2.06 -4.46
C ARG A 5 9.17 -1.92 -3.79
N THR A 6 8.09 -1.99 -4.57
CA THR A 6 6.71 -1.97 -4.05
C THR A 6 6.47 -3.15 -3.12
N ALA A 7 6.94 -4.35 -3.48
CA ALA A 7 6.79 -5.55 -2.66
C ALA A 7 7.57 -5.48 -1.35
N GLU A 8 8.83 -5.04 -1.40
CA GLU A 8 9.66 -4.85 -0.21
C GLU A 8 9.07 -3.81 0.73
N TYR A 9 8.62 -2.68 0.17
CA TYR A 9 8.01 -1.61 0.96
C TYR A 9 6.71 -2.05 1.61
N ALA A 10 5.83 -2.74 0.87
CA ALA A 10 4.59 -3.30 1.40
C ALA A 10 4.85 -4.30 2.53
N ARG A 11 5.87 -5.16 2.38
CA ARG A 11 6.20 -6.16 3.39
C ARG A 11 6.82 -5.53 4.64
N ALA A 12 7.66 -4.52 4.50
CA ALA A 12 8.20 -3.75 5.62
C ALA A 12 7.08 -3.03 6.39
N LEU A 13 6.18 -2.37 5.66
CA LEU A 13 5.05 -1.65 6.25
C LEU A 13 4.08 -2.59 6.97
N TYR A 14 3.74 -3.72 6.35
CA TYR A 14 2.87 -4.73 6.96
C TYR A 14 3.52 -5.39 8.16
N SER A 15 4.82 -5.68 8.11
CA SER A 15 5.54 -6.25 9.26
C SER A 15 5.60 -5.28 10.46
N ALA A 16 5.67 -3.97 10.20
CA ALA A 16 5.74 -2.95 11.24
C ALA A 16 4.37 -2.52 11.79
N HIS A 17 3.35 -2.40 10.94
CA HIS A 17 2.04 -1.85 11.30
C HIS A 17 0.89 -2.89 11.30
N GLY A 18 1.13 -4.10 10.79
CA GLY A 18 0.10 -5.15 10.66
C GLY A 18 -1.11 -4.67 9.85
N ASP A 19 -2.31 -4.89 10.39
CA ASP A 19 -3.57 -4.48 9.75
C ASP A 19 -3.69 -2.95 9.55
N LYS A 20 -2.98 -2.15 10.35
CA LYS A 20 -2.98 -0.69 10.20
C LYS A 20 -2.23 -0.23 8.93
N ALA A 21 -1.37 -1.08 8.37
CA ALA A 21 -0.62 -0.76 7.16
C ALA A 21 -1.55 -0.42 5.98
N GLU A 22 -2.67 -1.14 5.83
CA GLU A 22 -3.63 -0.85 4.76
C GLU A 22 -4.26 0.53 4.93
N ALA A 23 -4.65 0.88 6.17
CA ALA A 23 -5.28 2.17 6.47
C ALA A 23 -4.32 3.34 6.21
N GLU A 24 -3.04 3.19 6.56
CA GLU A 24 -2.02 4.20 6.30
C GLU A 24 -1.77 4.40 4.80
N VAL A 25 -1.66 3.32 4.03
CA VAL A 25 -1.51 3.41 2.58
C VAL A 25 -2.76 4.01 1.92
N ALA A 26 -3.95 3.64 2.38
CA ALA A 26 -5.20 4.21 1.88
C ALA A 26 -5.29 5.71 2.16
N GLN A 27 -4.86 6.16 3.35
CA GLN A 27 -4.82 7.58 3.70
C GLN A 27 -3.81 8.34 2.82
N LYS A 28 -2.60 7.81 2.63
CA LYS A 28 -1.57 8.42 1.77
C LYS A 28 -2.04 8.51 0.32
N MET A 29 -2.64 7.44 -0.20
CA MET A 29 -3.21 7.41 -1.55
C MET A 29 -4.24 8.54 -1.76
N ARG A 30 -5.19 8.70 -0.82
CA ARG A 30 -6.18 9.79 -0.87
C ARG A 30 -5.53 11.16 -0.83
N ARG A 31 -4.59 11.38 0.08
CA ARG A 31 -3.85 12.64 0.17
C ARG A 31 -3.14 12.96 -1.16
N CYS A 32 -2.48 11.98 -1.78
CA CYS A 32 -1.83 12.16 -3.08
C CYS A 32 -2.84 12.53 -4.18
N GLN A 33 -4.05 11.96 -4.18
CA GLN A 33 -5.11 12.35 -5.10
C GLN A 33 -5.58 13.80 -4.84
N GLU A 34 -5.76 14.19 -3.58
CA GLU A 34 -6.18 15.54 -3.19
C GLU A 34 -5.15 16.60 -3.62
N VAL A 35 -3.85 16.31 -3.51
CA VAL A 35 -2.78 17.22 -3.97
C VAL A 35 -2.44 17.08 -5.47
N GLY A 36 -3.22 16.30 -6.23
CA GLY A 36 -3.02 16.12 -7.68
C GLY A 36 -1.81 15.27 -8.09
N LYS A 37 -1.21 14.55 -7.14
CA LYS A 37 -0.07 13.63 -7.36
C LYS A 37 -0.56 12.25 -7.81
N THR A 38 -1.05 12.16 -9.03
CA THR A 38 -1.62 10.93 -9.60
C THR A 38 -0.61 9.78 -9.71
N ALA A 39 0.64 10.04 -10.09
CA ALA A 39 1.69 9.02 -10.15
C ALA A 39 2.00 8.40 -8.77
N GLU A 40 2.09 9.25 -7.75
CA GLU A 40 2.34 8.82 -6.36
C GLU A 40 1.12 8.02 -5.84
N ALA A 41 -0.10 8.42 -6.20
CA ALA A 41 -1.31 7.68 -5.86
C ALA A 41 -1.36 6.28 -6.50
N GLU A 42 -0.92 6.10 -7.74
CA GLU A 42 -0.83 4.79 -8.38
C GLU A 42 0.26 3.91 -7.75
N ASP A 43 1.36 4.50 -7.28
CA ASP A 43 2.36 3.79 -6.49
C ASP A 43 1.77 3.30 -5.16
N TRP A 44 1.04 4.15 -4.43
CA TRP A 44 0.34 3.76 -3.20
C TRP A 44 -0.71 2.67 -3.43
N LYS A 45 -1.43 2.73 -4.55
CA LYS A 45 -2.40 1.69 -4.95
C LYS A 45 -1.71 0.34 -5.16
N SER A 46 -0.54 0.33 -5.79
CA SER A 46 0.26 -0.88 -5.99
C SER A 46 0.76 -1.47 -4.67
N VAL A 47 1.22 -0.62 -3.74
CA VAL A 47 1.60 -1.04 -2.38
C VAL A 47 0.40 -1.65 -1.64
N ARG A 48 -0.78 -1.02 -1.73
CA ARG A 48 -2.01 -1.51 -1.09
C ARG A 48 -2.41 -2.90 -1.57
N GLN A 49 -2.36 -3.14 -2.89
CA GLN A 49 -2.65 -4.46 -3.46
C GLN A 49 -1.70 -5.54 -2.92
N MET A 50 -0.42 -5.20 -2.78
CA MET A 50 0.55 -6.14 -2.20
C MET A 50 0.26 -6.42 -0.73
N ILE A 51 -0.09 -5.41 0.08
CA ILE A 51 -0.48 -5.61 1.49
C ILE A 51 -1.70 -6.53 1.60
N LEU A 52 -2.71 -6.34 0.73
CA LEU A 52 -3.87 -7.22 0.67
C LEU A 52 -3.49 -8.65 0.32
N SER A 53 -2.58 -8.86 -0.63
CA SER A 53 -2.03 -10.17 -0.95
C SER A 53 -1.24 -10.81 0.20
N LEU A 54 -0.52 -10.00 1.00
CA LEU A 54 0.22 -10.46 2.18
C LEU A 54 -0.68 -10.90 3.33
N ARG A 55 -1.86 -10.30 3.48
CA ARG A 55 -2.89 -10.75 4.43
C ARG A 55 -3.41 -12.15 4.10
N GLY A 56 -3.22 -12.59 2.86
CA GLY A 56 -3.66 -13.86 2.32
C GLY A 56 -5.18 -13.91 2.09
N PRO A 57 -5.68 -14.89 1.32
CA PRO A 57 -7.12 -15.09 1.10
C PRO A 57 -7.90 -15.56 2.36
N ASN A 58 -7.28 -15.64 3.54
CA ASN A 58 -7.89 -16.11 4.79
C ASN A 58 -8.53 -14.99 5.63
N GLN A 59 -9.23 -14.07 4.97
CA GLN A 59 -10.27 -13.24 5.59
C GLN A 59 -11.53 -13.39 4.72
N SER A 60 -12.07 -14.61 4.67
CA SER A 60 -13.47 -14.86 4.31
C SER A 60 -14.32 -14.82 5.57
#